data_AF-W6JUF5-F1
#
_entry.id   AF-W6JUF5-F1
#
_cell.length_a   1.000
_cell.length_b   1.000
_cell.length_c   1.000
_cell.angle_alpha   90.00
_cell.angle_beta   90.00
_cell.angle_gamma   90.00
#
_symmetry.space_group_name_H-M   'P 1'
#
loop_
_entity.id
_entity.type
_entity.pdbx_description
1 polymer ?
#
loop_
_entity_poly.entity_id
_entity_poly.type
_entity_poly.pdbx_seq_one_letter_code
_entity_poly.pdbx_strand_id
1 'polypeptide(L)'
;MPPFPPTDVEDRGSWRVTDVERTLVDVADGDSPQEIVDGAVAGALRLGKVSRRKLLRRAMNSPDRAAVRLNVCWRERRISEVDSSPDIPQRITP
;
A
#
# COMPACT_ATOMS: atom_id res chain seq x y z
N MET A 1 -9.73 -6.28 -26.66
CA MET A 1 -9.62 -6.47 -25.20
C MET A 1 -9.04 -5.19 -24.63
N PRO A 2 -9.68 -4.52 -23.65
CA PRO A 2 -9.07 -3.35 -23.02
C PRO A 2 -7.72 -3.79 -22.39
N PRO A 3 -6.68 -2.94 -22.43
CA PRO A 3 -5.35 -3.31 -21.95
C PRO A 3 -5.32 -3.65 -20.45
N PHE A 4 -6.34 -3.21 -19.70
CA PHE A 4 -6.48 -3.47 -18.26
C PHE A 4 -7.95 -3.75 -17.91
N PRO A 5 -8.21 -4.59 -16.89
CA PRO A 5 -9.56 -4.76 -16.36
C PRO A 5 -10.06 -3.44 -15.75
N PRO A 6 -11.38 -3.19 -15.69
CA PRO A 6 -11.93 -1.93 -15.16
C PRO A 6 -11.49 -1.64 -13.71
N THR A 7 -11.19 -2.67 -12.92
CA THR A 7 -10.70 -2.54 -11.54
C THR A 7 -9.28 -2.01 -11.43
N ASP A 8 -8.51 -2.02 -12.53
CA ASP A 8 -7.13 -1.52 -12.59
C ASP A 8 -7.04 -0.11 -13.18
N VAL A 9 -8.19 0.53 -13.43
CA VAL A 9 -8.26 1.83 -14.11
C VAL A 9 -9.05 2.81 -13.26
N GLU A 10 -8.40 3.90 -12.87
CA GLU A 10 -9.04 5.06 -12.26
C GLU A 10 -9.40 6.05 -13.37
N ASP A 11 -10.70 6.35 -13.51
CA ASP A 11 -11.20 7.35 -14.45
C ASP A 11 -11.23 8.73 -13.79
N ARG A 12 -10.54 9.70 -14.40
CA ARG A 12 -10.50 11.11 -13.94
C ARG A 12 -11.28 12.04 -14.88
N GLY A 13 -12.24 11.49 -15.61
CA GLY A 13 -13.12 12.17 -16.55
C GLY A 13 -12.43 12.46 -17.89
N SER A 14 -11.35 13.24 -17.88
CA SER A 14 -10.63 13.63 -19.10
C SER A 14 -9.52 12.66 -19.50
N TRP A 15 -9.07 11.80 -18.57
CA TRP A 15 -8.10 10.75 -18.84
C TRP A 15 -8.24 9.59 -17.85
N ARG A 16 -7.63 8.46 -18.21
CA ARG A 16 -7.65 7.22 -17.43
C ARG A 16 -6.24 6.92 -16.96
N VAL A 17 -6.08 6.62 -15.68
CA VAL A 17 -4.79 6.22 -15.08
C VAL A 17 -4.90 4.82 -14.50
N THR A 18 -3.76 4.17 -14.31
CA THR A 18 -3.70 2.92 -13.56
C THR A 18 -4.09 3.15 -12.11
N ASP A 19 -4.92 2.27 -11.55
CA ASP A 19 -5.30 2.36 -10.14
C ASP A 19 -4.06 2.29 -9.23
N VAL A 20 -4.16 2.93 -8.06
CA VAL A 20 -3.06 3.00 -7.11
C VAL A 20 -2.69 1.61 -6.58
N GLU A 21 -3.68 0.73 -6.34
CA GLU A 21 -3.40 -0.64 -5.88
C GLU A 21 -2.62 -1.42 -6.94
N ARG A 22 -2.98 -1.26 -8.21
CA ARG A 22 -2.29 -1.89 -9.35
C ARG A 22 -0.88 -1.33 -9.52
N THR A 23 -0.73 -0.02 -9.45
CA THR A 23 0.57 0.66 -9.57
C THR A 23 1.54 0.18 -8.49
N LEU A 24 1.07 0.02 -7.25
CA LEU A 24 1.90 -0.49 -6.15
C LEU A 24 2.33 -1.94 -6.37
N VAL A 25 1.45 -2.78 -6.93
CA VAL A 25 1.78 -4.16 -7.30
C VAL A 25 2.83 -4.17 -8.41
N ASP A 26 2.65 -3.38 -9.46
CA ASP A 26 3.59 -3.32 -10.59
C ASP A 26 4.98 -2.81 -10.15
N VAL A 27 5.02 -1.80 -9.27
CA VAL A 27 6.27 -1.29 -8.68
C VAL A 27 6.94 -2.35 -7.80
N ALA A 28 6.17 -3.12 -7.04
CA ALA A 28 6.70 -4.21 -6.21
C ALA A 28 7.19 -5.41 -7.04
N ASP A 29 6.54 -5.70 -8.17
CA ASP A 29 6.95 -6.76 -9.10
C ASP A 29 8.17 -6.37 -9.93
N GLY A 30 8.33 -5.08 -10.21
CA GLY A 30 9.47 -4.53 -10.94
C GLY A 30 10.77 -4.52 -10.14
N ASP A 31 11.80 -3.91 -10.74
CA ASP A 31 13.16 -3.86 -10.19
C ASP A 31 13.43 -2.66 -9.28
N SER A 32 12.36 -1.98 -8.83
CA SER A 32 12.50 -0.92 -7.84
C SER A 32 13.10 -1.49 -6.56
N PRO A 33 14.03 -0.80 -5.88
CA PRO A 33 14.53 -1.19 -4.56
C PRO A 33 13.43 -1.28 -3.50
N GLN A 34 13.62 -2.07 -2.45
CA GLN A 34 12.61 -2.28 -1.40
C GLN A 34 12.24 -0.96 -0.71
N GLU A 35 13.20 -0.07 -0.46
CA GLU A 35 12.96 1.25 0.13
C GLU A 35 11.98 2.11 -0.68
N ILE A 36 12.04 2.01 -2.02
CA ILE A 36 11.12 2.73 -2.92
C ILE A 36 9.71 2.14 -2.81
N VAL A 37 9.60 0.81 -2.74
CA VAL A 37 8.32 0.12 -2.52
C VAL A 37 7.73 0.55 -1.17
N ASP A 38 8.54 0.57 -0.12
CA ASP A 38 8.12 0.93 1.23
C ASP A 38 7.68 2.39 1.30
N GLY A 39 8.42 3.31 0.67
CA GLY A 39 8.07 4.72 0.58
C GLY A 39 6.75 4.95 -0.17
N ALA A 40 6.55 4.26 -1.29
CA ALA A 40 5.33 4.34 -2.09
C ALA A 40 4.10 3.83 -1.32
N VAL A 41 4.23 2.67 -0.66
CA VAL A 41 3.18 2.11 0.19
C VAL A 41 2.87 3.04 1.37
N ALA A 42 3.90 3.61 2.02
CA ALA A 42 3.75 4.58 3.11
C ALA A 42 2.97 5.81 2.67
N GLY A 43 3.34 6.37 1.51
CA GLY A 43 2.68 7.53 0.91
C GLY A 43 1.21 7.24 0.61
N ALA A 44 0.92 6.13 -0.06
CA ALA A 44 -0.43 5.76 -0.46
C ALA A 44 -1.37 5.53 0.75
N LEU A 45 -0.86 4.92 1.82
CA LEU A 45 -1.61 4.73 3.07
C LEU A 45 -1.87 6.05 3.79
N ARG A 46 -0.83 6.87 3.97
CA ARG A 46 -0.93 8.18 4.62
C ARG A 46 -1.90 9.12 3.91
N LEU A 47 -1.96 9.05 2.58
CA LEU A 47 -2.90 9.83 1.76
C LEU A 47 -4.31 9.20 1.69
N GLY A 48 -4.55 8.07 2.38
CA GLY A 48 -5.83 7.36 2.37
C GLY A 48 -6.23 6.79 1.01
N LYS A 49 -5.30 6.69 0.06
CA LYS A 49 -5.55 6.20 -1.30
C LYS A 49 -5.73 4.69 -1.34
N VAL A 50 -5.10 3.99 -0.41
CA VAL A 50 -5.25 2.54 -0.22
C VAL A 50 -5.45 2.22 1.25
N SER A 51 -6.02 1.06 1.52
CA SER A 51 -6.06 0.50 2.88
C SER A 51 -5.22 -0.78 2.92
N ARG A 52 -4.64 -1.07 4.08
CA ARG A 52 -3.90 -2.32 4.34
C ARG A 52 -4.64 -3.55 3.84
N ARG A 53 -5.93 -3.64 4.22
CA ARG A 53 -6.79 -4.77 3.89
C ARG A 53 -7.00 -4.93 2.38
N LYS A 54 -7.16 -3.83 1.64
CA LYS A 54 -7.28 -3.87 0.17
C LYS A 54 -5.97 -4.29 -0.49
N LEU A 55 -4.86 -3.67 -0.08
CA LEU A 55 -3.54 -3.95 -0.64
C LEU A 55 -3.11 -5.41 -0.43
N LEU A 56 -3.34 -5.98 0.77
CA LEU A 56 -3.04 -7.40 1.04
C LEU A 56 -3.90 -8.34 0.21
N ARG A 57 -5.20 -8.03 0.02
CA ARG A 57 -6.04 -8.82 -0.90
C ARG A 57 -5.58 -8.74 -2.34
N ARG A 58 -5.11 -7.58 -2.79
CA ARG A 58 -4.54 -7.43 -4.14
C ARG A 58 -3.26 -8.24 -4.29
N ALA A 59 -2.38 -8.17 -3.29
CA ALA A 59 -1.13 -8.92 -3.23
C ALA A 59 -1.34 -10.44 -3.32
N MET A 60 -2.35 -10.99 -2.65
CA MET A 60 -2.69 -12.43 -2.74
C MET A 60 -3.08 -12.90 -4.15
N ASN A 61 -3.47 -11.98 -5.03
CA ASN A 61 -3.83 -12.27 -6.42
C ASN A 61 -2.75 -11.78 -7.40
N SER A 62 -1.55 -11.47 -6.91
CA SER A 62 -0.42 -10.91 -7.68
C SER A 62 0.73 -11.92 -7.74
N PRO A 63 1.73 -11.72 -8.62
CA PRO A 63 2.92 -12.57 -8.67
C PRO A 63 3.62 -12.65 -7.31
N ASP A 64 4.23 -13.81 -7.03
CA ASP A 64 4.84 -14.13 -5.73
C ASP A 64 5.86 -13.07 -5.27
N ARG A 65 6.63 -12.49 -6.21
CA ARG A 65 7.60 -11.42 -5.91
C ARG A 65 6.92 -10.19 -5.31
N ALA A 66 5.88 -9.68 -5.96
CA ALA A 66 5.11 -8.55 -5.46
C ALA A 66 4.48 -8.86 -4.10
N ALA A 67 3.90 -10.06 -3.96
CA ALA A 67 3.28 -10.50 -2.71
C ALA A 67 4.27 -10.54 -1.54
N VAL A 68 5.46 -11.12 -1.73
CA VAL A 68 6.52 -11.19 -0.72
C VAL A 68 6.98 -9.80 -0.32
N ARG A 69 7.25 -8.93 -1.29
CA ARG A 69 7.80 -7.59 -1.02
C ARG A 69 6.81 -6.68 -0.33
N LEU A 70 5.53 -6.76 -0.69
CA LEU A 70 4.47 -6.07 0.03
C LEU A 70 4.32 -6.65 1.46
N ASN A 71 4.47 -7.95 1.65
CA ASN A 71 4.43 -8.58 2.98
C ASN A 71 5.62 -8.15 3.87
N VAL A 72 6.83 -8.07 3.31
CA VAL A 72 8.03 -7.57 4.02
C VAL A 72 7.82 -6.12 4.49
N CYS A 73 7.37 -5.24 3.60
CA CYS A 73 7.00 -3.85 3.92
C CYS A 73 6.04 -3.76 5.12
N TRP A 74 5.07 -4.68 5.22
CA TRP A 74 4.11 -4.70 6.32
C TRP A 74 4.71 -5.21 7.63
N ARG A 75 5.64 -6.16 7.55
CA ARG A 75 6.23 -6.78 8.73
C ARG A 75 7.09 -5.79 9.51
N GLU A 76 7.88 -4.98 8.81
CA GLU A 76 8.67 -3.90 9.43
C GLU A 76 7.78 -2.83 10.06
N ARG A 77 6.72 -2.41 9.35
CA ARG A 77 5.83 -1.36 9.81
C ARG A 77 4.97 -1.76 11.01
N ARG A 78 4.62 -3.05 11.13
CA ARG A 78 3.94 -3.59 12.33
C ARG A 78 4.84 -3.51 13.56
N ILE A 79 6.16 -3.62 13.41
CA ILE A 79 7.11 -3.45 14.50
C ILE A 79 7.18 -1.96 14.89
N SER A 80 7.17 -1.05 13.92
CA SER A 80 7.20 0.41 14.16
C SER A 80 5.90 0.97 14.76
N GLU A 81 4.73 0.44 14.43
CA GLU A 81 3.44 0.84 15.05
C GLU A 81 3.36 0.44 16.53
N VAL A 82 4.00 -0.68 16.91
CA VAL A 82 4.04 -1.14 18.31
C VAL A 82 4.95 -0.25 19.16
N ASP A 83 6.04 0.29 18.59
CA ASP A 83 6.91 1.26 19.27
C ASP A 83 6.35 2.69 19.30
N SER A 84 5.35 3.00 18.47
CA SER A 84 4.77 4.35 18.35
C SER A 84 3.53 4.58 19.22
N SER A 85 3.25 3.72 20.22
CA SER A 85 2.21 3.99 21.21
C SER A 85 2.69 5.13 22.12
N PRO A 86 2.17 6.37 22.00
CA PRO A 86 2.43 7.36 23.02
C PRO A 86 1.63 6.95 24.25
N ASP A 87 2.27 7.04 25.42
CA ASP A 87 1.59 7.07 26.71
C ASP A 87 0.28 7.85 26.60
N ILE A 88 -0.82 7.17 26.90
CA ILE A 88 -2.12 7.80 27.07
C ILE A 88 -1.95 8.80 28.22
N PRO A 89 -2.16 10.11 28.03
CA PRO A 89 -2.07 11.04 29.14
C PRO A 89 -3.16 10.66 30.15
N GLN A 90 -2.72 10.32 31.36
CA GLN A 90 -3.55 10.18 32.54
C GLN A 90 -4.49 11.40 32.58
N ARG A 91 -5.79 11.13 32.45
CA ARG A 91 -6.84 12.13 32.61
C ARG A 91 -6.70 12.76 33.98
N ILE A 92 -6.15 13.96 34.04
CA ILE A 92 -6.39 14.87 35.14
C ILE A 92 -7.80 15.41 34.93
N THR A 93 -8.70 15.07 35.84
CA THR A 93 -9.98 15.75 36.01
C THR A 93 -10.09 16.14 37.49
N PRO A 94 -10.74 17.28 37.79
CA PRO A 94 -10.42 18.19 38.89
C PRO A 94 -10.75 17.68 40.30
#